data_AF-A0AAN6RID7-F1
#
_entry.id   AF-A0AAN6RID7-F1
#
_cell.length_a   1.000
_cell.length_b   1.000
_cell.length_c   1.000
_cell.angle_alpha   90.00
_cell.angle_beta   90.00
_cell.angle_gamma   90.00
#
_symmetry.space_group_name_H-M   'P 1'
#
loop_
_entity.id
_entity.type
_entity.pdbx_description
1 polymer ?
#
loop_
_entity_poly.entity_id
_entity_poly.type
_entity_poly.pdbx_seq_one_letter_code
_entity_poly.pdbx_strand_id
1 'polypeptide(L)'
;MAFKLSDADTDADFDEIMKVMWAAHEDPVQPFFRLFCPVNNNDREASLKESTARMLEWDRHDPHARWLQVEDTATGKIVGAAWYKIYEENPFAHPEEEVVDWYPDDSSRDYVEQAIGQMDRHREEMATRPQVFLNILFTHPDYRRKGIGAMLVKWGIEQAKHRGVEFWLNATPVGKPLYEKLGFQLVERNPLVPKTDNPDDVWRATEREFADVVFWTMYLPATSSTP
;
A
#
# COMPACT_ATOMS: atom_id res chain seq x y z
N MET A 1 2.02 26.72 2.62
CA MET A 1 2.66 25.54 3.23
C MET A 1 3.80 25.13 2.35
N ALA A 2 4.96 24.88 2.94
CA ALA A 2 6.08 24.25 2.28
C ALA A 2 6.19 22.82 2.84
N PHE A 3 6.47 21.87 1.96
CA PHE A 3 6.57 20.47 2.31
C PHE A 3 7.96 19.96 1.98
N LYS A 4 8.52 19.15 2.87
CA LYS A 4 9.84 18.54 2.71
C LYS A 4 9.67 17.03 2.63
N LEU A 5 10.13 16.43 1.53
CA LEU A 5 10.24 14.98 1.38
C LEU A 5 11.62 14.52 1.85
N SER A 6 11.67 13.43 2.61
CA SER A 6 12.91 12.75 3.01
C SER A 6 12.67 11.25 3.18
N ASP A 7 13.76 10.49 3.29
CA ASP A 7 13.70 9.16 3.89
C ASP A 7 13.14 9.27 5.33
N ALA A 8 12.38 8.27 5.75
CA ALA A 8 11.88 8.17 7.12
C ALA A 8 12.96 7.57 8.03
N ASP A 9 13.11 8.10 9.25
CA ASP A 9 13.83 7.41 10.31
C ASP A 9 12.84 6.45 10.99
N THR A 10 12.76 5.19 10.55
CA THR A 10 11.73 4.25 11.03
C THR A 10 11.89 3.87 12.50
N ASP A 11 13.02 4.19 13.15
CA ASP A 11 13.15 4.02 14.60
C ASP A 11 12.54 5.20 15.38
N ALA A 12 12.52 6.40 14.80
CA ALA A 12 12.01 7.62 15.45
C ALA A 12 10.59 8.02 15.01
N ASP A 13 10.28 7.88 13.73
CA ASP A 13 9.13 8.50 13.07
C ASP A 13 7.94 7.56 12.89
N PHE A 14 8.15 6.24 13.01
CA PHE A 14 7.19 5.24 12.54
C PHE A 14 5.84 5.27 13.30
N ASP A 15 5.86 5.57 14.59
CA ASP A 15 4.64 5.77 15.38
C ASP A 15 3.76 6.92 14.82
N GLU A 16 4.39 8.02 14.37
CA GLU A 16 3.67 9.15 13.77
C GLU A 16 3.20 8.81 12.36
N ILE A 17 4.04 8.18 11.55
CA ILE A 17 3.70 7.67 10.21
C ILE A 17 2.44 6.79 10.27
N MET A 18 2.40 5.84 11.22
CA MET A 18 1.27 4.93 11.40
C MET A 18 -0.01 5.66 11.84
N LYS A 19 0.09 6.63 12.76
CA LYS A 19 -1.06 7.47 13.14
C LYS A 19 -1.62 8.24 11.95
N VAL A 20 -0.75 8.80 11.10
CA VAL A 20 -1.14 9.52 9.89
C VAL A 20 -1.77 8.57 8.87
N MET A 21 -1.23 7.35 8.74
CA MET A 21 -1.80 6.32 7.86
C MET A 21 -3.23 5.96 8.27
N TRP A 22 -3.45 5.68 9.56
CA TRP A 22 -4.78 5.38 10.08
C TRP A 22 -5.75 6.53 9.84
N ALA A 23 -5.37 7.76 10.20
CA ALA A 23 -6.20 8.94 9.94
C ALA A 23 -6.52 9.12 8.44
N ALA A 24 -5.55 8.86 7.56
CA ALA A 24 -5.72 8.97 6.12
C ALA A 24 -6.65 7.91 5.51
N HIS A 25 -6.93 6.80 6.20
CA HIS A 25 -7.83 5.75 5.73
C HIS A 25 -9.15 5.69 6.51
N GLU A 26 -9.33 6.54 7.53
CA GLU A 26 -10.56 6.63 8.33
C GLU A 26 -11.43 7.85 7.97
N ASP A 27 -10.86 8.84 7.28
CA ASP A 27 -11.60 10.03 6.82
C ASP A 27 -11.33 10.31 5.33
N PRO A 28 -12.22 9.96 4.39
CA PRO A 28 -13.33 9.04 4.60
C PRO A 28 -12.80 7.61 4.76
N VAL A 29 -13.58 6.76 5.44
CA VAL A 29 -13.25 5.34 5.63
C VAL A 29 -12.95 4.67 4.29
N GLN A 30 -11.81 3.99 4.23
CA GLN A 30 -11.37 3.16 3.12
C GLN A 30 -11.37 1.69 3.58
N PRO A 31 -12.40 0.89 3.27
CA PRO A 31 -12.54 -0.47 3.81
C PRO A 31 -11.32 -1.36 3.58
N PHE A 32 -10.67 -1.25 2.41
CA PHE A 32 -9.47 -2.05 2.09
C PHE A 32 -8.37 -1.96 3.14
N PHE A 33 -8.27 -0.85 3.86
CA PHE A 33 -7.25 -0.67 4.89
C PHE A 33 -7.37 -1.73 5.99
N ARG A 34 -8.59 -2.22 6.26
CA ARG A 34 -8.83 -3.28 7.24
C ARG A 34 -8.32 -4.65 6.82
N LEU A 35 -8.06 -4.89 5.53
CA LEU A 35 -7.35 -6.10 5.09
C LEU A 35 -5.96 -6.20 5.74
N PHE A 36 -5.29 -5.06 5.98
CA PHE A 36 -3.93 -5.00 6.52
C PHE A 36 -3.88 -4.54 7.99
N CYS A 37 -4.85 -3.72 8.40
CA CYS A 37 -4.94 -3.11 9.72
C CYS A 37 -6.38 -3.24 10.27
N PRO A 38 -6.86 -4.46 10.60
CA PRO A 38 -8.20 -4.68 11.12
C PRO A 38 -8.41 -3.98 12.47
N VAL A 39 -9.66 -3.72 12.84
CA VAL A 39 -10.01 -3.26 14.20
C VAL A 39 -10.44 -4.46 15.02
N ASN A 40 -9.48 -5.05 15.73
CA ASN A 40 -9.71 -6.24 16.54
C ASN A 40 -10.40 -5.87 17.86
N ASN A 41 -11.35 -6.70 18.28
CA ASN A 41 -12.08 -6.55 19.56
C ASN A 41 -12.73 -5.17 19.76
N ASN A 42 -13.04 -4.45 18.68
CA ASN A 42 -13.56 -3.07 18.72
C ASN A 42 -12.62 -2.10 19.49
N ASP A 43 -11.31 -2.38 19.49
CA ASP A 43 -10.28 -1.56 20.14
C ASP A 43 -9.34 -0.96 19.10
N ARG A 44 -9.64 0.29 18.71
CA ARG A 44 -8.88 1.04 17.71
C ARG A 44 -7.43 1.29 18.15
N GLU A 45 -7.21 1.65 19.42
CA GLU A 45 -5.88 2.03 19.91
C GLU A 45 -4.98 0.81 20.06
N ALA A 46 -5.50 -0.31 20.56
CA ALA A 46 -4.76 -1.57 20.60
C ALA A 46 -4.43 -2.06 19.18
N SER A 47 -5.37 -1.95 18.24
CA SER A 47 -5.15 -2.36 16.84
C SER A 47 -4.15 -1.46 16.11
N LEU A 48 -4.15 -0.15 16.37
CA LEU A 48 -3.11 0.75 15.90
C LEU A 48 -1.75 0.33 16.44
N LYS A 49 -1.64 0.07 17.76
CA LYS A 49 -0.38 -0.35 18.38
C LYS A 49 0.13 -1.68 17.80
N GLU A 50 -0.75 -2.65 17.62
CA GLU A 50 -0.44 -3.95 17.00
C GLU A 50 0.08 -3.75 15.57
N SER A 51 -0.70 -3.09 14.72
CA SER A 51 -0.33 -2.90 13.31
C SER A 51 0.95 -2.07 13.15
N THR A 52 1.20 -1.10 14.03
CA THR A 52 2.48 -0.37 14.07
C THR A 52 3.66 -1.30 14.33
N ALA A 53 3.57 -2.17 15.34
CA ALA A 53 4.65 -3.09 15.67
C ALA A 53 4.90 -4.09 14.52
N ARG A 54 3.84 -4.66 13.95
CA ARG A 54 3.92 -5.62 12.84
C ARG A 54 4.46 -5.00 11.56
N MET A 55 4.00 -3.81 11.18
CA MET A 55 4.51 -3.15 9.97
C MET A 55 5.97 -2.71 10.10
N LEU A 56 6.42 -2.35 11.31
CA LEU A 56 7.82 -2.08 11.57
C LEU A 56 8.66 -3.37 11.48
N GLU A 57 8.12 -4.50 11.93
CA GLU A 57 8.76 -5.81 11.76
C GLU A 57 8.88 -6.20 10.28
N TRP A 58 7.83 -6.00 9.48
CA TRP A 58 7.88 -6.23 8.03
C TRP A 58 8.90 -5.34 7.33
N ASP A 59 8.95 -4.05 7.66
CA ASP A 59 9.97 -3.14 7.14
C ASP A 59 11.39 -3.63 7.45
N ARG A 60 11.65 -4.03 8.70
CA ARG A 60 12.96 -4.50 9.14
C ARG A 60 13.42 -5.80 8.48
N HIS A 61 12.49 -6.64 8.03
CA HIS A 61 12.79 -7.91 7.37
C HIS A 61 12.78 -7.83 5.84
N ASP A 62 12.31 -6.74 5.25
CA ASP A 62 12.25 -6.56 3.80
C ASP A 62 13.45 -5.71 3.31
N PRO A 63 14.51 -6.31 2.74
CA PRO A 63 15.68 -5.55 2.27
C PRO A 63 15.36 -4.66 1.05
N HIS A 64 14.19 -4.81 0.44
CA HIS A 64 13.71 -3.99 -0.66
C HIS A 64 12.87 -2.80 -0.19
N ALA A 65 12.46 -2.79 1.09
CA ALA A 65 11.63 -1.76 1.67
C ALA A 65 12.34 -0.42 1.73
N ARG A 66 11.58 0.64 1.45
CA ARG A 66 12.00 2.02 1.68
C ARG A 66 10.83 2.91 2.03
N TRP A 67 10.85 3.47 3.24
CA TRP A 67 9.89 4.48 3.67
C TRP A 67 10.36 5.89 3.37
N LEU A 68 9.46 6.66 2.79
CA LEU A 68 9.60 8.12 2.67
C LEU A 68 8.52 8.80 3.49
N GLN A 69 8.83 9.98 3.98
CA GLN A 69 7.89 10.85 4.66
C GLN A 69 7.88 12.26 4.07
N VAL A 70 6.78 12.95 4.29
CA VAL A 70 6.61 14.36 3.94
C VAL A 70 6.24 15.13 5.20
N GLU A 71 7.07 16.10 5.54
CA GLU A 71 6.89 17.00 6.68
C GLU A 71 6.30 18.35 6.22
N ASP A 72 5.36 18.91 6.97
CA ASP A 72 5.04 20.35 6.87
C ASP A 72 6.09 21.16 7.63
N THR A 73 6.96 21.86 6.89
CA THR A 73 8.10 22.58 7.46
C THR A 73 7.71 23.72 8.40
N ALA A 74 6.44 24.15 8.38
CA ALA A 74 5.94 25.17 9.31
C ALA A 74 5.62 24.59 10.69
N THR A 75 5.28 23.30 10.76
CA THR A 75 4.82 22.64 12.00
C THR A 75 5.75 21.52 12.47
N GLY A 76 6.62 21.01 11.61
CA GLY A 76 7.45 19.83 11.88
C GLY A 76 6.69 18.51 11.88
N LYS A 77 5.40 18.51 11.52
CA LYS A 77 4.55 17.31 11.53
C LYS A 77 4.72 16.50 10.25
N ILE A 78 4.69 15.19 10.36
CA ILE A 78 4.54 14.28 9.24
C ILE A 78 3.10 14.34 8.75
N VAL A 79 2.92 14.58 7.44
CA VAL A 79 1.61 14.82 6.82
C VAL A 79 1.32 13.87 5.66
N GLY A 80 2.25 12.97 5.34
CA GLY A 80 2.08 11.90 4.38
C GLY A 80 3.35 11.06 4.32
N ALA A 81 3.21 9.83 3.83
CA ALA A 81 4.31 8.92 3.66
C ALA A 81 4.03 7.94 2.53
N ALA A 82 5.08 7.26 2.08
CA ALA A 82 4.97 6.17 1.14
C ALA A 82 5.95 5.05 1.50
N TRP A 83 5.51 3.81 1.29
CA TRP A 83 6.33 2.60 1.42
C TRP A 83 6.56 2.02 0.03
N TYR A 84 7.81 1.98 -0.38
CA TYR A 84 8.25 1.39 -1.64
C TYR A 84 8.87 0.02 -1.41
N LYS A 85 8.75 -0.84 -2.41
CA LYS A 85 9.63 -2.00 -2.61
C LYS A 85 10.44 -1.79 -3.89
N ILE A 86 11.77 -1.83 -3.81
CA ILE A 86 12.66 -1.62 -4.94
C ILE A 86 13.42 -2.92 -5.22
N TYR A 87 13.06 -3.57 -6.33
CA TYR A 87 13.60 -4.87 -6.71
C TYR A 87 14.62 -4.71 -7.84
N GLU A 88 15.83 -5.25 -7.62
CA GLU A 88 16.89 -5.33 -8.64
C GLU A 88 16.83 -6.62 -9.47
N GLU A 89 15.96 -7.55 -9.07
CA GLU A 89 15.72 -8.85 -9.70
C GLU A 89 14.21 -9.12 -9.81
N ASN A 90 13.81 -10.27 -10.35
CA ASN A 90 12.40 -10.68 -10.38
C ASN A 90 11.93 -11.02 -8.95
N PRO A 91 11.01 -10.25 -8.34
CA PRO A 91 10.56 -10.51 -6.97
C PRO A 91 9.72 -11.78 -6.82
N PHE A 92 9.28 -12.37 -7.94
CA PHE A 92 8.42 -13.56 -7.95
C PHE A 92 9.16 -14.83 -8.35
N ALA A 93 10.50 -14.78 -8.45
CA ALA A 93 11.31 -15.97 -8.77
C ALA A 93 11.27 -17.03 -7.66
N HIS A 94 11.10 -16.58 -6.41
CA HIS A 94 10.98 -17.41 -5.22
C HIS A 94 9.75 -16.93 -4.44
N PRO A 95 8.55 -17.42 -4.77
CA PRO A 95 7.34 -17.00 -4.07
C PRO A 95 7.45 -17.42 -2.60
N GLU A 96 7.34 -16.45 -1.71
CA GLU A 96 7.18 -16.68 -0.28
C GLU A 96 5.71 -16.93 0.02
N GLU A 97 5.44 -17.75 1.03
CA GLU A 97 4.07 -17.97 1.51
C GLU A 97 3.64 -16.73 2.29
N GLU A 98 2.59 -16.06 1.81
CA GLU A 98 1.99 -14.92 2.50
C GLU A 98 1.09 -15.46 3.62
N VAL A 99 1.45 -15.16 4.87
CA VAL A 99 0.71 -15.59 6.06
C VAL A 99 -0.03 -14.40 6.67
N VAL A 100 -1.36 -14.52 6.83
CA VAL A 100 -2.23 -13.45 7.37
C VAL A 100 -2.53 -13.72 8.86
N ASP A 101 -1.47 -13.81 9.68
CA ASP A 101 -1.57 -14.15 11.10
C ASP A 101 -2.18 -13.05 11.98
N TRP A 102 -2.31 -11.82 11.45
CA TRP A 102 -2.98 -10.70 12.12
C TRP A 102 -4.51 -10.79 12.08
N TYR A 103 -5.05 -11.74 11.32
CA TYR A 103 -6.46 -12.14 11.40
C TYR A 103 -6.63 -13.35 12.31
N PRO A 104 -7.79 -13.48 13.00
CA PRO A 104 -8.11 -14.68 13.78
C PRO A 104 -8.03 -15.95 12.94
N ASP A 105 -7.77 -17.09 13.59
CA ASP A 105 -7.73 -18.40 12.94
C ASP A 105 -9.16 -18.91 12.67
N ASP A 106 -9.86 -18.20 11.77
CA ASP A 106 -11.22 -18.48 11.31
C ASP A 106 -11.37 -18.09 9.82
N SER A 107 -12.60 -18.22 9.29
CA SER A 107 -12.88 -17.99 7.87
C SER A 107 -12.63 -16.54 7.39
N SER A 108 -12.45 -15.57 8.29
CA SER A 108 -12.03 -14.21 7.91
C SER A 108 -10.57 -14.17 7.44
N ARG A 109 -9.68 -14.99 8.01
CA ARG A 109 -8.30 -15.10 7.54
C ARG A 109 -8.27 -15.67 6.12
N ASP A 110 -8.96 -16.79 5.87
CA ASP A 110 -9.04 -17.39 4.53
C ASP A 110 -9.58 -16.39 3.48
N TYR A 111 -10.55 -15.57 3.86
CA TYR A 111 -11.08 -14.53 2.99
C TYR A 111 -10.01 -13.50 2.66
N VAL A 112 -9.28 -13.01 3.67
CA VAL A 112 -8.28 -11.95 3.52
C VAL A 112 -7.06 -12.44 2.77
N GLU A 113 -6.58 -13.66 3.02
CA GLU A 113 -5.52 -14.32 2.25
C GLU A 113 -5.86 -14.35 0.75
N GLN A 114 -7.07 -14.82 0.41
CA GLN A 114 -7.54 -14.81 -0.97
C GLN A 114 -7.67 -13.40 -1.55
N ALA A 115 -8.10 -12.42 -0.74
CA ALA A 115 -8.28 -11.04 -1.16
C ALA A 115 -6.92 -10.37 -1.48
N ILE A 116 -5.91 -10.56 -0.64
CA ILE A 116 -4.56 -10.02 -0.86
C ILE A 116 -3.90 -10.70 -2.07
N GLY A 117 -3.98 -12.02 -2.18
CA GLY A 117 -3.47 -12.73 -3.36
C GLY A 117 -4.16 -12.33 -4.67
N GLN A 118 -5.44 -11.94 -4.62
CA GLN A 118 -6.13 -11.35 -5.78
C GLN A 118 -5.59 -9.99 -6.21
N MET A 119 -5.09 -9.18 -5.27
CA MET A 119 -4.54 -7.85 -5.55
C MET A 119 -3.24 -7.92 -6.37
N ASP A 120 -2.39 -8.90 -6.08
CA ASP A 120 -1.03 -8.97 -6.65
C ASP A 120 -0.89 -9.89 -7.86
N ARG A 121 -1.86 -10.77 -8.13
CA ARG A 121 -1.84 -11.73 -9.26
C ARG A 121 -1.36 -11.15 -10.59
N HIS A 122 -1.92 -10.03 -11.04
CA HIS A 122 -1.52 -9.46 -12.35
C HIS A 122 -0.09 -8.92 -12.33
N ARG A 123 0.37 -8.41 -11.18
CA ARG A 123 1.76 -8.00 -11.00
C ARG A 123 2.68 -9.21 -10.98
N GLU A 124 2.31 -10.30 -10.32
CA GLU A 124 3.04 -11.58 -10.33
C GLU A 124 3.21 -12.14 -11.73
N GLU A 125 2.18 -12.06 -12.57
CA GLU A 125 2.21 -12.58 -13.94
C GLU A 125 3.03 -11.69 -14.88
N MET A 126 2.96 -10.35 -14.73
CA MET A 126 3.51 -9.41 -15.71
C MET A 126 4.85 -8.78 -15.31
N ALA A 127 5.05 -8.52 -14.01
CA ALA A 127 6.18 -7.77 -13.47
C ALA A 127 7.31 -8.72 -13.01
N THR A 128 7.61 -9.74 -13.82
CA THR A 128 8.59 -10.81 -13.53
C THR A 128 10.04 -10.38 -13.80
N ARG A 129 10.37 -9.13 -13.49
CA ARG A 129 11.64 -8.46 -13.79
C ARG A 129 11.93 -7.38 -12.73
N PRO A 130 13.13 -6.77 -12.70
CA PRO A 130 13.44 -5.68 -11.80
C PRO A 130 12.40 -4.56 -11.93
N GLN A 131 11.95 -4.02 -10.80
CA GLN A 131 10.84 -3.05 -10.77
C GLN A 131 10.88 -2.18 -9.52
N VAL A 132 10.25 -1.01 -9.61
CA VAL A 132 9.81 -0.26 -8.43
C VAL A 132 8.35 -0.62 -8.18
N PHE A 133 7.99 -0.87 -6.93
CA PHE A 133 6.61 -1.07 -6.51
C PHE A 133 6.24 -0.08 -5.40
N LEU A 134 5.12 0.63 -5.55
CA LEU A 134 4.57 1.48 -4.50
C LEU A 134 3.55 0.65 -3.72
N ASN A 135 3.98 0.18 -2.55
CA ASN A 135 3.17 -0.67 -1.68
C ASN A 135 2.10 0.14 -0.95
N ILE A 136 2.49 1.27 -0.35
CA ILE A 136 1.59 2.14 0.41
C ILE A 136 1.85 3.60 0.08
N LEU A 137 0.79 4.39 -0.05
CA LEU A 137 0.87 5.86 -0.09
C LEU A 137 -0.33 6.47 0.60
N PHE A 138 -0.09 7.44 1.46
CA PHE A 138 -1.16 8.20 2.08
C PHE A 138 -0.79 9.66 2.34
N THR A 139 -1.82 10.46 2.58
CA THR A 139 -1.68 11.86 2.97
C THR A 139 -2.75 12.14 4.02
N HIS A 140 -2.34 12.77 5.13
CA HIS A 140 -3.23 13.19 6.19
C HIS A 140 -4.45 13.94 5.61
N PRO A 141 -5.69 13.69 6.08
CA PRO A 141 -6.91 14.25 5.49
C PRO A 141 -6.85 15.78 5.30
N ASP A 142 -6.42 16.53 6.33
CA ASP A 142 -6.27 18.00 6.29
C ASP A 142 -5.22 18.55 5.31
N TYR A 143 -4.35 17.67 4.79
CA TYR A 143 -3.25 18.02 3.91
C TYR A 143 -3.45 17.50 2.47
N ARG A 144 -4.56 16.82 2.20
CA ARG A 144 -4.88 16.36 0.84
C ARG A 144 -5.08 17.52 -0.12
N ARG A 145 -4.91 17.23 -1.42
CA ARG A 145 -5.04 18.19 -2.53
C ARG A 145 -4.02 19.33 -2.50
N LYS A 146 -2.94 19.20 -1.71
CA LYS A 146 -1.82 20.16 -1.65
C LYS A 146 -0.54 19.68 -2.36
N GLY A 147 -0.63 18.59 -3.12
CA GLY A 147 0.47 18.06 -3.93
C GLY A 147 1.37 17.00 -3.25
N ILE A 148 1.12 16.65 -1.99
CA ILE A 148 1.93 15.67 -1.23
C ILE A 148 1.95 14.29 -1.90
N GLY A 149 0.78 13.72 -2.22
CA GLY A 149 0.75 12.43 -2.93
C GLY A 149 1.49 12.48 -4.27
N ALA A 150 1.38 13.58 -5.02
CA ALA A 150 2.12 13.73 -6.29
C ALA A 150 3.63 13.84 -6.06
N MET A 151 4.07 14.46 -4.97
CA MET A 151 5.48 14.58 -4.58
C MET A 151 6.08 13.19 -4.30
N LEU A 152 5.37 12.38 -3.52
CA LEU A 152 5.76 10.99 -3.22
C LEU A 152 5.85 10.17 -4.51
N VAL A 153 4.79 10.12 -5.33
CA VAL A 153 4.81 9.33 -6.58
C VAL A 153 5.93 9.76 -7.53
N LYS A 154 6.17 11.07 -7.68
CA LYS A 154 7.25 11.58 -8.54
C LYS A 154 8.62 11.08 -8.10
N TRP A 155 8.87 10.95 -6.80
CA TRP A 155 10.11 10.35 -6.32
C TRP A 155 10.27 8.92 -6.83
N GLY A 156 9.22 8.10 -6.76
CA GLY A 156 9.23 6.72 -7.26
C GLY A 156 9.42 6.63 -8.77
N ILE A 157 8.82 7.57 -9.53
CA ILE A 157 9.04 7.70 -10.97
C ILE A 157 10.51 7.96 -11.28
N GLU A 158 11.16 8.88 -10.56
CA GLU A 158 12.59 9.13 -10.77
C GLU A 158 13.43 7.90 -10.39
N GLN A 159 13.09 7.17 -9.33
CA GLN A 159 13.78 5.92 -9.00
C GLN A 159 13.69 4.86 -10.10
N ALA A 160 12.50 4.71 -10.70
CA ALA A 160 12.26 3.78 -11.79
C ALA A 160 13.02 4.19 -13.06
N LYS A 161 12.98 5.48 -13.41
CA LYS A 161 13.74 6.05 -14.53
C LYS A 161 15.24 5.84 -14.38
N HIS A 162 15.80 6.16 -13.21
CA HIS A 162 17.24 6.01 -12.95
C HIS A 162 17.72 4.56 -13.11
N ARG A 163 16.85 3.59 -12.83
CA ARG A 163 17.13 2.16 -12.96
C ARG A 163 16.75 1.58 -14.33
N GLY A 164 16.03 2.33 -15.16
CA GLY A 164 15.49 1.83 -16.43
C GLY A 164 14.46 0.71 -16.24
N VAL A 165 13.71 0.72 -15.13
CA VAL A 165 12.73 -0.32 -14.78
C VAL A 165 11.30 0.21 -14.81
N GLU A 166 10.34 -0.70 -14.81
CA GLU A 166 8.92 -0.40 -14.69
C GLU A 166 8.58 0.03 -13.26
N PHE A 167 7.50 0.80 -13.11
CA PHE A 167 6.97 1.21 -11.81
C PHE A 167 5.52 0.74 -11.65
N TRP A 168 5.28 -0.19 -10.74
CA TRP A 168 4.00 -0.83 -10.47
C TRP A 168 3.32 -0.32 -9.20
N LEU A 169 1.98 -0.38 -9.17
CA LEU A 169 1.16 -0.11 -7.99
C LEU A 169 -0.24 -0.72 -8.11
N ASN A 170 -0.92 -0.87 -6.98
CA ASN A 170 -2.35 -1.15 -6.91
C ASN A 170 -3.09 0.11 -6.47
N ALA A 171 -3.86 0.72 -7.37
CA ALA A 171 -4.57 1.97 -7.12
C ALA A 171 -5.93 1.73 -6.48
N THR A 172 -6.28 2.55 -5.50
CA THR A 172 -7.65 2.67 -4.96
C THR A 172 -8.49 3.62 -5.82
N PRO A 173 -9.83 3.66 -5.66
CA PRO A 173 -10.67 4.65 -6.36
C PRO A 173 -10.21 6.10 -6.14
N VAL A 174 -9.73 6.41 -4.92
CA VAL A 174 -9.25 7.75 -4.54
C VAL A 174 -7.87 8.05 -5.13
N GLY A 175 -6.97 7.04 -5.20
CA GLY A 175 -5.62 7.19 -5.72
C GLY A 175 -5.53 7.20 -7.24
N LYS A 176 -6.35 6.41 -7.93
CA LYS A 176 -6.31 6.20 -9.39
C LYS A 176 -6.22 7.49 -10.21
N PRO A 177 -7.03 8.55 -9.97
CA PRO A 177 -6.95 9.78 -10.77
C PRO A 177 -5.61 10.52 -10.68
N LEU A 178 -4.86 10.35 -9.59
CA LEU A 178 -3.50 10.89 -9.48
C LEU A 178 -2.53 10.12 -10.38
N TYR A 179 -2.57 8.78 -10.31
CA TYR A 179 -1.66 7.93 -11.07
C TYR A 179 -1.87 8.09 -12.58
N GLU A 180 -3.12 8.16 -13.05
CA GLU A 180 -3.44 8.43 -14.47
C GLU A 180 -2.84 9.77 -14.95
N LYS A 181 -2.95 10.83 -14.13
CA LYS A 181 -2.35 12.14 -14.45
C LYS A 181 -0.82 12.11 -14.51
N LEU A 182 -0.20 11.15 -13.83
CA LEU A 182 1.25 10.96 -13.82
C LEU A 182 1.72 9.96 -14.89
N GLY A 183 0.82 9.46 -15.74
CA GLY A 183 1.15 8.64 -16.90
C GLY A 183 1.10 7.13 -16.66
N PHE A 184 0.63 6.68 -15.49
CA PHE A 184 0.42 5.25 -15.25
C PHE A 184 -0.68 4.71 -16.16
N GLN A 185 -0.43 3.54 -16.72
CA GLN A 185 -1.34 2.79 -17.59
C GLN A 185 -2.10 1.76 -16.77
N LEU A 186 -3.38 1.59 -17.10
CA LEU A 186 -4.21 0.55 -16.50
C LEU A 186 -3.84 -0.82 -17.07
N VAL A 187 -3.62 -1.80 -16.20
CA VAL A 187 -3.51 -3.22 -16.56
C VAL A 187 -4.86 -3.89 -16.40
N GLU A 188 -5.39 -3.91 -15.18
CA GLU A 188 -6.62 -4.62 -14.85
C GLU A 188 -7.39 -3.95 -13.72
N ARG A 189 -8.71 -4.09 -13.73
CA ARG A 189 -9.58 -3.74 -12.60
C ARG A 189 -9.84 -5.01 -11.77
N ASN A 190 -9.35 -5.01 -10.53
CA ASN A 190 -9.42 -6.15 -9.61
C ASN A 190 -10.44 -5.90 -8.49
N PRO A 191 -11.73 -6.23 -8.67
CA PRO A 191 -12.62 -6.37 -7.53
C PRO A 191 -12.18 -7.56 -6.68
N LEU A 192 -12.20 -7.41 -5.35
CA LEU A 192 -11.87 -8.52 -4.47
C LEU A 192 -13.11 -9.41 -4.31
N VAL A 193 -13.03 -10.61 -4.85
CA VAL A 193 -14.10 -11.61 -4.81
C VAL A 193 -13.53 -12.96 -4.34
N PRO A 194 -13.07 -13.08 -3.08
CA PRO A 194 -12.77 -14.37 -2.46
C PRO A 194 -13.94 -15.34 -2.57
N LYS A 195 -13.66 -16.65 -2.59
CA LYS A 195 -14.70 -17.68 -2.71
C LYS A 195 -14.47 -18.81 -1.72
N THR A 196 -15.59 -19.38 -1.28
CA THR A 196 -15.62 -20.64 -0.52
C THR A 196 -16.90 -21.38 -0.88
N ASP A 197 -16.84 -22.71 -0.88
CA ASP A 197 -18.03 -23.55 -1.10
C ASP A 197 -18.92 -23.61 0.15
N ASN A 198 -18.39 -23.27 1.34
CA ASN A 198 -19.07 -23.38 2.63
C ASN A 198 -18.96 -22.09 3.46
N PRO A 199 -19.62 -20.98 3.05
CA PRO A 199 -19.52 -19.73 3.79
C PRO A 199 -20.27 -19.83 5.13
N ASP A 200 -19.55 -19.62 6.23
CA ASP A 200 -20.12 -19.43 7.56
C ASP A 200 -20.51 -17.95 7.79
N ASP A 201 -20.96 -17.62 9.00
CA ASP A 201 -21.42 -16.25 9.30
C ASP A 201 -20.27 -15.23 9.38
N VAL A 202 -19.06 -15.68 9.76
CA VAL A 202 -17.85 -14.85 9.79
C VAL A 202 -17.46 -14.50 8.35
N TRP A 203 -17.37 -15.47 7.45
CA TRP A 203 -17.08 -15.25 6.03
C TRP A 203 -18.06 -14.23 5.42
N ARG A 204 -19.36 -14.42 5.64
CA ARG A 204 -20.39 -13.52 5.10
C ARG A 204 -20.30 -12.11 5.68
N ALA A 205 -19.86 -11.95 6.93
CA ALA A 205 -19.63 -10.64 7.52
C ALA A 205 -18.43 -9.95 6.88
N THR A 206 -17.32 -10.67 6.73
CA THR A 206 -16.10 -10.22 6.05
C THR A 206 -16.39 -9.83 4.59
N GLU A 207 -17.15 -10.65 3.87
CA GLU A 207 -17.58 -10.35 2.50
C GLU A 207 -18.38 -9.04 2.41
N ARG A 208 -19.31 -8.80 3.35
CA ARG A 208 -20.06 -7.54 3.40
C ARG A 208 -19.18 -6.33 3.70
N GLU A 209 -18.18 -6.48 4.57
CA GLU A 209 -17.24 -5.41 4.90
C GLU A 209 -16.41 -4.99 3.68
N PHE A 210 -16.01 -5.96 2.85
CA PHE A 210 -15.13 -5.73 1.71
C PHE A 210 -15.82 -5.76 0.33
N ALA A 211 -17.15 -5.81 0.29
CA ALA A 211 -17.92 -6.00 -0.95
C ALA A 211 -17.61 -4.99 -2.06
N ASP A 212 -17.32 -3.74 -1.69
CA ASP A 212 -17.04 -2.65 -2.62
C ASP A 212 -15.54 -2.40 -2.85
N VAL A 213 -14.66 -3.24 -2.27
CA VAL A 213 -13.23 -3.07 -2.43
C VAL A 213 -12.81 -3.49 -3.84
N VAL A 214 -12.19 -2.54 -4.53
CA VAL A 214 -11.64 -2.72 -5.86
C VAL A 214 -10.31 -1.99 -5.97
N PHE A 215 -9.36 -2.66 -6.60
CA PHE A 215 -8.09 -2.08 -6.99
C PHE A 215 -7.97 -2.00 -8.51
N TRP A 216 -7.08 -1.14 -8.98
CA TRP A 216 -6.61 -1.15 -10.35
C TRP A 216 -5.11 -1.40 -10.33
N THR A 217 -4.67 -2.53 -10.87
CA THR A 217 -3.24 -2.72 -11.10
C THR A 217 -2.82 -1.77 -12.21
N MET A 218 -1.85 -0.92 -11.92
CA MET A 218 -1.36 0.07 -12.85
C MET A 218 0.15 0.05 -12.89
N TYR A 219 0.71 0.42 -14.03
CA TYR A 219 2.15 0.52 -14.17
C TYR A 219 2.55 1.71 -15.04
N LEU A 220 3.73 2.24 -14.77
CA LEU A 220 4.43 3.14 -15.66
C LEU A 220 5.50 2.32 -16.40
N PRO A 221 5.47 2.27 -17.74
CA PRO A 221 6.48 1.56 -18.51
C PRO A 221 7.88 2.10 -18.23
N ALA A 222 8.89 1.23 -18.33
CA ALA A 222 10.27 1.67 -18.33
C ALA A 222 10.48 2.66 -19.50
N THR A 223 10.91 3.88 -19.19
CA THR A 223 11.36 4.79 -20.24
C THR A 223 12.62 4.21 -20.85
N SER A 224 12.57 3.88 -22.14
CA SER A 224 13.76 3.57 -22.92
C SER A 224 14.74 4.74 -22.77
N SER A 225 15.87 4.51 -22.10
CA SER A 225 17.03 5.38 -22.20
C SER A 225 17.39 5.45 -23.68
N THR A 226 16.97 6.51 -24.35
CA THR A 226 17.44 6.78 -25.70
C THR A 226 18.90 7.20 -25.52
N PRO A 227 19.87 6.49 -26.12
CA PRO A 227 21.27 6.91 -26.08
C PRO A 227 21.49 8.27 -26.76
#